data_AF-A0A7Y2TMC2-F1
#
_entry.id   AF-A0A7Y2TMC2-F1
#
_cell.length_a   1.000
_cell.length_b   1.000
_cell.length_c   1.000
_cell.angle_alpha   90.00
_cell.angle_beta   90.00
_cell.angle_gamma   90.00
#
_symmetry.space_group_name_H-M   'P 1'
#
loop_
_entity.id
_entity.type
_entity.pdbx_description
1 polymer ?
#
loop_
_entity_poly.entity_id
_entity_poly.type
_entity_poly.pdbx_seq_one_letter_code
_entity_poly.pdbx_strand_id
1 'polypeptide(L)' 'MTTTGKIELMAPAGNFESLQAALDNGADSIYFGVEQLNMRARASINFTLDDLQEISDRCKAKNVRT' A
#
# COMPACT_ATOMS: atom_id res chain seq x y z
N MET A 1 5.85 -11.28 9.06
CA MET A 1 6.56 -12.36 8.34
C MET A 1 5.64 -12.86 7.24
N THR A 2 6.17 -13.11 6.05
CA THR A 2 5.41 -13.67 4.93
C THR A 2 4.93 -15.09 5.26
N THR A 3 4.03 -15.65 4.46
CA THR A 3 3.51 -17.01 4.64
C THR A 3 4.60 -18.10 4.64
N THR A 4 5.79 -17.78 4.13
CA THR A 4 6.97 -18.67 4.11
C THR A 4 7.95 -18.41 5.26
N GLY A 5 7.59 -17.60 6.26
CA GLY A 5 8.46 -17.28 7.41
C GLY A 5 9.61 -16.32 7.12
N LYS A 6 9.61 -15.65 5.95
CA LYS A 6 10.59 -14.60 5.64
C LYS A 6 10.19 -13.29 6.30
N ILE A 7 11.18 -12.42 6.56
CA ILE A 7 10.94 -11.03 6.95
C ILE A 7 10.07 -10.39 5.86
N GLU A 8 9.06 -9.64 6.29
CA GLU A 8 8.12 -8.96 5.39
C GLU A 8 8.59 -7.53 5.17
N LEU A 9 8.81 -7.14 3.92
CA LEU A 9 9.14 -5.78 3.54
C LEU A 9 7.87 -4.97 3.29
N MET A 10 7.54 -4.10 4.25
CA MET A 10 6.40 -3.20 4.16
C MET A 10 6.81 -1.83 3.60
N ALA A 11 6.15 -1.38 2.54
CA ALA A 11 6.41 -0.08 1.92
C ALA A 11 5.26 0.92 2.17
N PRO A 12 5.53 2.18 2.53
CA PRO A 12 4.50 3.20 2.66
C PRO A 12 4.09 3.76 1.29
N ALA A 13 2.79 3.85 1.02
CA ALA A 13 2.24 4.47 -0.18
C ALA A 13 1.24 5.59 0.19
N GLY A 14 1.39 6.75 -0.43
CA GLY A 14 0.49 7.90 -0.24
C GLY A 14 -0.33 8.26 -1.49
N ASN A 15 -0.01 7.66 -2.63
CA ASN A 15 -0.68 7.87 -3.91
C ASN A 15 -0.42 6.67 -4.83
N PHE A 16 -1.10 6.63 -5.99
CA PHE A 16 -0.96 5.51 -6.92
C PHE A 16 0.45 5.35 -7.51
N GLU A 17 1.22 6.43 -7.68
CA GLU A 17 2.60 6.33 -8.17
C GLU A 17 3.51 5.61 -7.17
N SER A 18 3.45 6.00 -5.89
CA SER A 18 4.22 5.36 -4.82
C SER A 18 3.76 3.92 -4.59
N LEU A 19 2.46 3.64 -4.67
CA LEU A 19 1.91 2.29 -4.65
C LEU A 19 2.50 1.45 -5.78
N GLN A 20 2.43 1.93 -7.02
CA GLN A 20 2.92 1.21 -8.19
C GLN A 20 4.43 0.95 -8.10
N ALA A 21 5.21 1.94 -7.67
CA ALA A 21 6.64 1.77 -7.45
C ALA A 21 6.94 0.68 -6.41
N ALA A 22 6.20 0.64 -5.29
CA ALA A 22 6.37 -0.40 -4.28
C ALA A 22 6.02 -1.80 -4.80
N LEU A 23 4.95 -1.92 -5.58
CA LEU A 23 4.54 -3.18 -6.22
C LEU A 23 5.59 -3.68 -7.22
N ASP A 24 6.17 -2.79 -8.02
CA ASP A 24 7.14 -3.18 -9.05
C ASP A 24 8.54 -3.48 -8.47
N ASN A 25 8.85 -2.96 -7.29
CA ASN A 25 10.12 -3.23 -6.58
C ASN A 25 10.02 -4.40 -5.58
N GLY A 26 8.88 -5.11 -5.52
CA GLY A 26 8.76 -6.35 -4.75
C GLY A 26 8.53 -6.14 -3.25
N ALA A 27 7.77 -5.12 -2.86
CA ALA A 27 7.25 -5.04 -1.49
C ALA A 27 6.35 -6.25 -1.18
N ASP A 28 6.44 -6.78 0.04
CA ASP A 28 5.59 -7.88 0.50
C ASP A 28 4.24 -7.35 1.06
N SER A 29 4.25 -6.12 1.59
CA SER A 29 3.06 -5.43 2.07
C SER A 29 3.11 -3.93 1.83
N ILE A 30 1.94 -3.29 1.76
CA ILE A 30 1.79 -1.84 1.61
C ILE A 30 1.07 -1.27 2.82
N TYR A 31 1.64 -0.21 3.40
CA TYR A 31 0.96 0.63 4.37
C TYR A 31 0.47 1.90 3.69
N PHE A 32 -0.82 2.19 3.78
CA PHE A 32 -1.38 3.43 3.25
C PHE A 32 -2.46 3.98 4.19
N GLY A 33 -2.68 5.29 4.06
CA GLY A 33 -3.68 6.02 4.82
C GLY A 33 -4.85 6.43 3.94
N VAL A 34 -6.05 6.43 4.50
CA VAL A 34 -7.27 6.86 3.81
C VAL A 34 -7.75 8.19 4.39
N GLU A 35 -7.98 9.18 3.53
CA GLU A 35 -8.46 10.52 3.91
C GLU A 35 -7.72 11.09 5.14
N GLN A 36 -8.44 11.40 6.22
CA GLN A 36 -7.91 11.90 7.49
C GLN A 36 -7.58 10.79 8.50
N LEU A 37 -7.80 9.52 8.14
CA LEU A 37 -7.51 8.35 8.95
C LEU A 37 -6.08 7.86 8.69
N ASN A 38 -5.09 8.72 8.95
CA ASN A 38 -3.70 8.34 8.80
C ASN A 38 -2.79 8.99 9.85
N MET A 39 -1.64 8.36 10.09
CA MET A 39 -0.65 8.82 11.07
C MET A 39 0.26 9.94 10.52
N ARG A 40 0.14 10.31 9.24
CA ARG A 40 0.85 11.43 8.61
C ARG A 40 0.02 12.71 8.76
N ALA A 41 0.32 13.50 9.78
CA ALA A 41 -0.31 14.79 10.10
C ALA A 41 -0.42 15.84 8.95
N ARG A 42 0.16 15.57 7.76
CA ARG A 42 0.18 16.45 6.58
C ARG A 42 0.32 15.70 5.25
N ALA A 43 -0.27 14.52 5.10
CA ALA A 43 -0.30 13.88 3.80
C ALA A 43 -1.26 14.64 2.85
N SER A 44 -0.69 15.45 1.96
CA SER A 44 -1.43 16.33 1.02
C SER A 44 -2.17 15.57 -0.08
N ILE A 45 -1.81 14.31 -0.30
CA ILE A 45 -2.43 13.38 -1.24
C ILE A 45 -2.63 12.10 -0.43
N ASN A 46 -3.88 11.73 -0.19
CA ASN A 46 -4.26 10.48 0.44
C ASN A 46 -5.21 9.74 -0.49
N PHE A 47 -5.23 8.43 -0.35
CA PHE A 47 -6.27 7.61 -0.94
C PHE A 47 -7.62 7.98 -0.32
N THR A 48 -8.67 7.90 -1.12
CA THR A 48 -10.05 8.04 -0.71
C THR A 48 -10.65 6.66 -0.41
N LEU A 49 -11.86 6.63 0.14
CA LEU A 49 -12.58 5.36 0.33
C LEU A 49 -12.88 4.67 -1.01
N ASP A 50 -13.10 5.43 -2.07
CA ASP A 50 -13.40 4.90 -3.40
C ASP A 50 -12.19 4.22 -4.04
N ASP A 51 -10.96 4.64 -3.67
CA ASP A 51 -9.71 4.06 -4.16
C ASP A 51 -9.42 2.67 -3.57
N LEU A 52 -10.05 2.31 -2.44
CA LEU A 52 -9.74 1.08 -1.71
C LEU A 52 -9.90 -0.19 -2.56
N GLN A 53 -10.94 -0.23 -3.38
CA GLN A 53 -11.19 -1.36 -4.27
C GLN A 53 -10.04 -1.52 -5.27
N GLU A 54 -9.64 -0.42 -5.90
CA GLU A 54 -8.56 -0.43 -6.88
C GLU A 54 -7.20 -0.79 -6.26
N ILE A 55 -6.89 -0.24 -5.07
CA ILE A 55 -5.68 -0.58 -4.32
C ILE A 55 -5.65 -2.07 -4.01
N SER A 56 -6.77 -2.62 -3.51
CA SER A 56 -6.89 -4.05 -3.20
C SER A 56 -6.64 -4.92 -4.44
N ASP A 57 -7.22 -4.54 -5.58
CA ASP A 57 -7.08 -5.29 -6.82
C ASP A 57 -5.65 -5.26 -7.37
N ARG A 58 -4.98 -4.10 -7.33
CA ARG A 58 -3.57 -3.95 -7.74
C ARG A 58 -2.63 -4.78 -6.87
N CYS A 59 -2.82 -4.77 -5.55
CA CYS A 59 -1.99 -5.55 -4.63
C CYS A 59 -2.22 -7.05 -4.77
N LYS A 60 -3.48 -7.49 -4.90
CA LYS A 60 -3.80 -8.90 -5.16
C LYS A 60 -3.17 -9.42 -6.44
N ALA A 61 -3.19 -8.63 -7.52
CA ALA A 61 -2.57 -9.01 -8.79
C ALA A 61 -1.06 -9.29 -8.68
N LYS A 62 -0.39 -8.72 -7.68
CA LYS A 62 1.05 -8.89 -7.42
C LYS A 62 1.36 -9.76 -6.18
N ASN A 63 0.33 -10.36 -5.56
CA ASN A 63 0.44 -11.12 -4.30
C ASN A 63 1.01 -10.31 -3.12
N VAL A 64 0.74 -9.00 -3.11
CA VAL A 64 1.17 -8.08 -2.05
C VAL A 64 0.05 -7.92 -1.03
N ARG A 65 0.40 -7.88 0.26
CA ARG A 65 -0.57 -7.66 1.35
C ARG A 65 -0.91 -6.18 1.50
N THR A 66 -2.15 -5.88 1.82
CA THR A 66 -2.70 -4.53 2.05
C THR A 66 -3.33 -4.44 3.41
#